data_AF-A0A1M4N2S6-F1
#
_entry.id   AF-A0A1M4N2S6-F1
#
_cell.length_a   1.000
_cell.length_b   1.000
_cell.length_c   1.000
_cell.angle_alpha   90.00
_cell.angle_beta   90.00
_cell.angle_gamma   90.00
#
_symmetry.space_group_name_H-M   'P 1'
#
loop_
_entity.id
_entity.type
_entity.pdbx_description
1 polymer ?
#
loop_
_entity_poly.entity_id
_entity_poly.type
_entity_poly.pdbx_seq_one_letter_code
_entity_poly.pdbx_strand_id
1 'polypeptide(L)'
;MDRVAFDRHELSVILSLYGRMVAAGEWRDYGLSMLRDVAVFSVFRRTAENPIYRIEKRPKLRNRQGMYAVIGIDGQILKRGQDLRTVLRVLERKLIRSVE
;
A
#
# COMPACT_ATOMS: atom_id res chain seq x y z
N MET A 1 -19.06 3.10 -15.55
CA MET A 1 -17.59 3.25 -15.64
C MET A 1 -16.97 2.24 -14.70
N ASP A 2 -16.18 1.32 -15.24
CA ASP A 2 -15.46 0.33 -14.45
C ASP A 2 -14.32 1.04 -13.69
N ARG A 3 -14.27 0.91 -12.37
CA ARG A 3 -13.22 1.52 -11.52
C ARG A 3 -12.21 0.45 -11.17
N VAL A 4 -10.93 0.82 -11.10
CA VAL A 4 -9.93 -0.11 -10.59
C VAL A 4 -10.15 -0.27 -9.09
N ALA A 5 -10.28 -1.53 -8.66
CA ALA A 5 -10.47 -1.90 -7.27
C ALA A 5 -9.48 -2.99 -6.85
N PHE A 6 -9.21 -3.04 -5.55
CA PHE A 6 -8.61 -4.22 -4.94
C PHE A 6 -9.69 -5.29 -4.76
N ASP A 7 -9.39 -6.53 -5.11
CA ASP A 7 -10.23 -7.69 -4.84
C ASP A 7 -10.14 -8.11 -3.36
N ARG A 8 -10.95 -9.09 -2.98
CA ARG A 8 -11.02 -9.59 -1.60
C ARG A 8 -9.68 -10.15 -1.10
N HIS A 9 -8.92 -10.83 -1.95
CA HIS A 9 -7.63 -11.39 -1.56
C HIS A 9 -6.59 -10.30 -1.36
N GLU A 10 -6.53 -9.34 -2.28
CA GLU A 10 -5.65 -8.18 -2.19
C GLU A 10 -5.94 -7.35 -0.94
N LEU A 11 -7.21 -7.05 -0.66
CA LEU A 11 -7.63 -6.35 0.55
C LEU A 11 -7.28 -7.13 1.82
N SER A 12 -7.51 -8.45 1.83
CA SER A 12 -7.14 -9.29 2.98
C SER A 12 -5.65 -9.19 3.31
N VAL A 13 -4.78 -9.21 2.29
CA VAL A 13 -3.33 -9.05 2.47
C VAL A 13 -2.97 -7.66 3.01
N ILE A 14 -3.53 -6.60 2.41
CA ILE A 14 -3.25 -5.21 2.80
C ILE A 14 -3.73 -4.95 4.24
N LEU A 15 -4.95 -5.37 4.57
CA LEU A 15 -5.53 -5.19 5.90
C LEU A 15 -4.84 -6.04 6.97
N SER A 16 -4.32 -7.23 6.61
CA SER A 16 -3.51 -8.03 7.52
C SER A 16 -2.21 -7.33 7.89
N LEU A 17 -1.53 -6.70 6.92
CA LEU A 17 -0.35 -5.86 7.19
C LEU A 17 -0.74 -4.64 8.04
N TYR A 18 -1.82 -3.96 7.66
CA TYR A 18 -2.33 -2.80 8.39
C TYR A 18 -2.57 -3.11 9.86
N GLY A 19 -3.27 -4.21 10.17
CA GLY A 19 -3.53 -4.62 11.55
C GLY A 19 -2.26 -4.84 12.38
N ARG A 20 -1.21 -5.45 11.79
CA ARG A 20 0.10 -5.59 12.46
C ARG A 20 0.76 -4.25 12.75
N MET A 21 0.71 -3.32 11.80
CA MET A 21 1.31 -2.00 11.96
C MET A 21 0.54 -1.11 12.96
N VAL A 22 -0.79 -1.25 13.04
CA VAL A 22 -1.61 -0.63 14.09
C VAL A 22 -1.28 -1.21 15.45
N ALA A 23 -1.15 -2.53 15.57
CA ALA A 23 -0.76 -3.19 16.82
C ALA A 23 0.63 -2.76 17.30
N ALA A 24 1.55 -2.46 16.37
CA ALA A 24 2.86 -1.88 16.68
C ALA A 24 2.83 -0.37 16.98
N GLY A 25 1.68 0.30 16.85
CA GLY A 25 1.55 1.74 17.07
C GLY A 25 2.08 2.63 15.92
N GLU A 26 2.47 2.02 14.80
CA GLU A 26 3.07 2.72 13.66
C GLU A 26 2.01 3.41 12.79
N TRP A 27 0.88 2.75 12.56
CA TRP A 27 -0.19 3.25 11.69
C TRP A 27 -1.45 3.52 12.50
N ARG A 28 -2.25 4.49 12.07
CA ARG A 28 -3.47 4.90 12.79
C ARG A 28 -4.72 4.98 11.94
N ASP A 29 -4.58 5.32 10.67
CA ASP A 29 -5.73 5.45 9.76
C ASP A 29 -5.37 5.02 8.34
N TYR A 30 -6.38 4.75 7.52
CA TYR A 30 -6.23 4.46 6.12
C TYR A 30 -7.36 5.07 5.26
N GLY A 31 -7.02 5.34 4.00
CA GLY A 31 -7.98 5.79 2.99
C GLY A 31 -7.97 4.86 1.78
N LEU A 32 -9.14 4.43 1.31
CA LEU A 32 -9.28 3.61 0.11
C LEU A 32 -9.91 4.43 -1.02
N SER A 33 -9.16 4.63 -2.10
CA SER A 33 -9.62 5.34 -3.30
C SER A 33 -9.65 4.41 -4.50
N MET A 34 -10.81 4.27 -5.12
CA MET A 34 -11.01 3.51 -6.36
C MET A 34 -11.20 4.48 -7.52
N LEU A 35 -10.13 4.75 -8.26
CA LEU A 35 -10.12 5.68 -9.38
C LEU A 35 -10.22 4.92 -10.71
N ARG A 36 -10.34 5.67 -11.81
CA ARG A 36 -10.48 5.10 -13.16
C ARG A 36 -9.31 4.19 -13.54
N ASP A 37 -8.08 4.57 -13.23
CA ASP A 37 -6.87 3.88 -13.68
C ASP A 37 -6.07 3.23 -12.55
N VAL A 38 -6.42 3.53 -11.29
CA VAL A 38 -5.66 3.11 -10.12
C VAL A 38 -6.56 2.91 -8.91
N ALA A 39 -6.34 1.83 -8.16
CA ALA A 39 -6.80 1.72 -6.79
C ALA A 39 -5.66 2.11 -5.85
N VAL A 40 -5.96 2.91 -4.83
CA VAL A 40 -4.97 3.41 -3.87
C VAL A 40 -5.44 3.11 -2.46
N PHE A 41 -4.61 2.41 -1.69
CA PHE A 41 -4.73 2.29 -0.25
C PHE A 41 -3.69 3.21 0.40
N SER A 42 -4.14 4.29 1.01
CA SER A 42 -3.32 5.31 1.64
C SER A 42 -3.22 5.04 3.13
N VAL A 43 -2.03 5.16 3.70
CA VAL A 43 -1.74 4.88 5.11
C VAL A 43 -1.30 6.16 5.81
N PHE A 44 -1.83 6.40 7.00
CA PHE A 44 -1.56 7.59 7.79
C PHE A 44 -0.99 7.24 9.17
N ARG A 45 0.03 7.99 9.61
CA ARG A 45 0.60 7.90 10.96
C ARG A 45 -0.22 8.68 11.98
N ARG A 46 -0.80 9.82 11.56
CA ARG A 46 -1.66 10.68 12.38
C ARG A 46 -2.81 11.22 11.52
N THR A 47 -3.93 11.54 12.17
CA THR A 47 -5.08 12.19 11.54
C THR A 47 -4.67 13.58 11.04
N ALA A 48 -5.05 13.92 9.80
CA ALA A 48 -4.74 15.19 9.09
C ALA A 48 -3.32 15.37 8.53
N GLU A 49 -2.49 14.32 8.50
CA GLU A 49 -1.21 14.34 7.78
C GLU A 49 -1.33 13.78 6.35
N ASN A 50 -0.35 14.08 5.50
CA ASN A 50 -0.20 13.41 4.21
C ASN A 50 0.04 11.90 4.42
N PRO A 51 -0.44 11.04 3.50
CA PRO A 51 -0.21 9.62 3.63
C PRO A 51 1.29 9.31 3.57
N ILE A 52 1.79 8.59 4.60
CA ILE A 52 3.20 8.20 4.69
C ILE A 52 3.53 7.09 3.68
N TYR A 53 2.53 6.28 3.33
CA TYR A 53 2.63 5.26 2.31
C TYR A 53 1.34 5.20 1.48
N ARG A 54 1.48 4.85 0.21
CA ARG A 54 0.38 4.50 -0.68
C ARG A 54 0.68 3.17 -1.36
N ILE A 55 -0.24 2.24 -1.26
CA ILE A 55 -0.22 0.98 -2.00
C ILE A 55 -1.12 1.19 -3.22
N GLU A 56 -0.55 1.09 -4.41
CA GLU A 56 -1.27 1.30 -5.66
C GLU A 56 -1.43 -0.01 -6.45
N LYS A 57 -2.58 -0.16 -7.11
CA LYS A 57 -2.83 -1.16 -8.16
C LYS A 57 -3.16 -0.47 -9.47
N ARG A 58 -2.34 -0.71 -10.50
CA ARG A 58 -2.48 -0.16 -11.86
C ARG A 58 -2.49 -1.31 -12.89
N PRO A 59 -3.65 -1.86 -13.26
CA PRO A 59 -3.76 -3.02 -14.15
C PRO A 59 -3.06 -2.82 -15.51
N LYS A 60 -3.05 -1.59 -16.03
CA LYS A 60 -2.34 -1.22 -17.27
C LYS A 60 -0.83 -1.51 -17.24
N LEU A 61 -0.23 -1.67 -16.05
CA LEU A 61 1.20 -1.95 -15.89
C LEU A 61 1.51 -3.44 -15.64
N ARG A 62 0.50 -4.32 -15.62
CA ARG A 62 0.66 -5.76 -15.34
C ARG A 62 1.75 -6.43 -16.18
N ASN A 63 1.73 -6.20 -17.49
CA ASN A 63 2.68 -6.79 -18.46
C ASN A 63 3.91 -5.92 -18.71
N ARG A 64 4.14 -4.87 -17.89
CA ARG A 64 5.32 -4.02 -17.95
C ARG A 64 6.16 -4.25 -16.70
N GLN A 65 6.30 -3.23 -15.88
CA GLN A 65 7.06 -3.22 -14.63
C GLN A 65 6.32 -3.83 -13.42
N GLY A 66 5.07 -4.27 -13.61
CA GLY A 66 4.22 -4.81 -12.55
C GLY A 66 3.11 -3.85 -12.13
N MET A 67 1.96 -4.42 -11.77
CA MET A 67 0.74 -3.66 -11.46
C MET A 67 0.69 -3.10 -10.04
N TYR A 68 1.49 -3.60 -9.10
CA TYR A 68 1.48 -3.12 -7.71
C TYR A 68 2.69 -2.25 -7.41
N ALA A 69 2.49 -1.22 -6.62
CA ALA A 69 3.57 -0.39 -6.11
C ALA A 69 3.32 0.05 -4.67
N VAL A 70 4.39 0.18 -3.90
CA VAL A 70 4.42 0.93 -2.65
C VAL A 70 5.15 2.23 -2.90
N ILE A 71 4.47 3.33 -2.59
CA ILE A 71 4.95 4.70 -2.73
C ILE A 71 5.09 5.28 -1.32
N GLY A 72 6.22 5.91 -1.04
CA GLY A 72 6.48 6.64 0.21
C GLY A 72 6.09 8.11 0.11
N ILE A 73 6.59 8.87 1.08
CA ILE A 73 6.49 10.33 1.13
C ILE A 73 7.07 10.93 -0.16
N ASP A 74 6.49 12.05 -0.60
CA ASP A 74 6.88 12.80 -1.80
C ASP A 74 6.83 12.01 -3.13
N GLY A 75 6.13 10.87 -3.15
CA GLY A 75 5.96 10.08 -4.38
C GLY A 75 7.11 9.12 -4.70
N GLN A 76 8.06 8.94 -3.78
CA GLN A 76 9.15 7.98 -3.96
C GLN A 76 8.60 6.54 -4.10
N ILE A 77 8.94 5.83 -5.18
CA ILE A 77 8.58 4.42 -5.33
C ILE A 77 9.55 3.57 -4.49
N LEU A 78 9.05 2.97 -3.42
CA LEU A 78 9.84 2.09 -2.54
C LEU A 78 9.98 0.69 -3.13
N LYS A 79 8.91 0.19 -3.77
CA LYS A 79 8.91 -1.10 -4.46
C LYS A 79 7.82 -1.13 -5.53
N ARG A 80 8.08 -1.85 -6.62
CA ARG A 80 7.11 -2.17 -7.68
C ARG A 80 7.26 -3.63 -8.11
N GLY A 81 6.16 -4.27 -8.51
CA GLY A 81 6.17 -5.67 -8.93
C GLY A 81 4.80 -6.24 -9.32
N GLN A 82 4.82 -7.49 -9.76
CA GLN A 82 3.61 -8.23 -10.17
C GLN A 82 2.90 -8.93 -9.02
N ASP A 83 3.61 -9.24 -7.93
CA ASP A 83 3.07 -9.89 -6.74
C ASP A 83 2.91 -8.90 -5.59
N LEU A 84 1.69 -8.79 -5.05
CA LEU A 84 1.36 -7.83 -4.00
C LEU A 84 2.12 -8.12 -2.71
N ARG A 85 2.21 -9.39 -2.29
CA ARG A 85 2.89 -9.77 -1.04
C ARG A 85 4.36 -9.39 -1.07
N THR A 86 5.04 -9.69 -2.17
CA THR A 86 6.44 -9.34 -2.39
C THR A 86 6.66 -7.82 -2.38
N VAL A 87 5.75 -7.06 -2.96
CA VAL A 87 5.81 -5.59 -2.96
C VAL A 87 5.66 -5.03 -1.55
N LEU A 88 4.76 -5.60 -0.73
CA LEU A 88 4.50 -5.15 0.64
C LEU A 88 5.62 -5.46 1.66
N ARG A 89 6.49 -6.45 1.39
CA ARG A 89 7.65 -6.77 2.26
C ARG A 89 8.57 -5.59 2.53
N VAL A 90 8.59 -4.57 1.67
CA VAL A 90 9.39 -3.34 1.89
C VAL A 90 8.94 -2.58 3.14
N LEU A 91 7.65 -2.66 3.50
CA LEU A 91 7.08 -2.03 4.69
C LEU A 91 7.35 -2.87 5.94
N GLU A 92 7.28 -4.20 5.84
CA GLU A 92 7.57 -5.11 6.95
C GLU A 92 9.04 -5.02 7.41
N ARG A 93 9.98 -4.90 6.47
CA ARG A 93 11.41 -4.73 6.81
C ARG A 93 11.69 -3.42 7.57
N LYS A 94 10.91 -2.36 7.29
CA LYS A 94 11.02 -1.10 8.04
C LYS A 94 10.50 -1.22 9.46
N LEU A 95 9.44 -2.02 9.67
CA LEU A 95 8.96 -2.33 11.02
C LEU A 95 10.04 -3.01 11.84
N ILE A 96 10.70 -4.04 11.30
CA ILE A 96 11.77 -4.78 12.00
C ILE A 96 12.89 -3.83 12.46
N ARG A 97 13.31 -2.90 11.60
CA ARG A 97 14.37 -1.92 11.94
C ARG A 97 13.95 -0.83 12.93
N SER A 98 12.66 -0.63 13.16
CA SER A 98 12.16 0.44 14.05
C SER A 98 12.00 -0.04 15.50
N VAL A 99 12.22 -1.34 15.76
CA VAL A 99 12.06 -1.99 17.07
C VAL A 99 13.43 -2.37 17.68
N GLU A 100 14.53 -1.81 17.17
CA GLU A 100 15.88 -1.89 17.76
C GLU A 100 16.27 -0.59 18.47
#